data_AF-A0A4U1CDM7-F1
#
_entry.id   AF-A0A4U1CDM7-F1
#
_cell.length_a   1.000
_cell.length_b   1.000
_cell.length_c   1.000
_cell.angle_alpha   90.00
_cell.angle_beta   90.00
_cell.angle_gamma   90.00
#
_symmetry.space_group_name_H-M   'P 1'
#
loop_
_entity.id
_entity.type
_entity.pdbx_description
1 polymer ?
#
loop_
_entity_poly.entity_id
_entity_poly.type
_entity_poly.pdbx_seq_one_letter_code
_entity_poly.pdbx_strand_id
1 'polypeptide(L)'
;MKPIFSRNEDYTKIAFLNWRIDKWSDILNMLNIADGFMRSAIELSKFALNNNDDKAADILIFPILTNANHGIELYLKALTWMLNKKMEEDMRIEGAHNIRQIYATVRSKIKKYGGEITIKHFDEETEGLNNYIEELFEKTQATARQDKMDFSRYPFDNKYENHFYVDQIGNVEIDLENFEERFSAIHQSLEQLSDFLYHIELNRDHYE
;
A
#
# COMPACT_ATOMS: atom_id res chain seq x y z
N MET A 1 -34.68 8.24 -2.85
CA MET A 1 -33.44 7.67 -3.40
C MET A 1 -33.30 6.24 -2.90
N LYS A 2 -32.80 5.32 -3.73
CA LYS A 2 -32.51 3.94 -3.32
C LYS A 2 -31.26 3.92 -2.42
N PRO A 3 -31.22 3.13 -1.32
CA PRO A 3 -30.01 3.01 -0.49
C PRO A 3 -28.80 2.47 -1.27
N ILE A 4 -27.59 2.93 -0.96
CA ILE A 4 -26.36 2.44 -1.63
C ILE A 4 -26.06 0.96 -1.31
N PHE A 5 -26.39 0.50 -0.09
CA PHE A 5 -26.28 -0.89 0.34
C PHE A 5 -27.53 -1.68 -0.04
N SER A 6 -27.89 -1.64 -1.32
CA SER A 6 -29.01 -2.41 -1.85
C SER A 6 -28.64 -3.05 -3.17
N ARG A 7 -29.29 -4.17 -3.49
CA ARG A 7 -29.00 -4.95 -4.70
C ARG A 7 -29.40 -4.17 -5.95
N ASN A 8 -28.50 -4.09 -6.94
CA ASN A 8 -28.85 -3.71 -8.31
C ASN A 8 -29.55 -4.90 -9.00
N GLU A 9 -30.51 -4.64 -9.90
CA GLU A 9 -31.13 -5.73 -10.67
C GLU A 9 -30.14 -6.32 -11.68
N ASP A 10 -29.28 -5.46 -12.24
CA ASP A 10 -28.18 -5.85 -13.11
C ASP A 10 -26.97 -6.24 -12.26
N TYR A 11 -26.63 -7.54 -12.25
CA TYR A 11 -25.52 -8.07 -11.47
C TYR A 11 -24.15 -7.55 -11.92
N THR A 12 -24.01 -7.06 -13.16
CA THR A 12 -22.76 -6.45 -13.66
C THR A 12 -22.52 -5.06 -13.09
N LYS A 13 -23.54 -4.47 -12.46
CA LYS A 13 -23.51 -3.16 -11.79
C LYS A 13 -23.57 -3.30 -10.26
N ILE A 14 -23.13 -4.45 -9.73
CA ILE A 14 -23.03 -4.73 -8.29
C ILE A 14 -21.57 -4.94 -7.92
N ALA A 15 -21.14 -4.31 -6.83
CA ALA A 15 -19.94 -4.71 -6.11
C ALA A 15 -20.34 -5.50 -4.85
N PHE A 16 -19.62 -6.59 -4.59
CA PHE A 16 -19.85 -7.45 -3.43
C PHE A 16 -18.73 -7.26 -2.41
N LEU A 17 -19.02 -6.59 -1.30
CA LEU A 17 -18.06 -6.28 -0.24
C LEU A 17 -17.29 -7.50 0.28
N ASN A 18 -17.94 -8.66 0.31
CA ASN A 18 -17.40 -9.90 0.89
C ASN A 18 -17.08 -11.00 -0.14
N TRP A 19 -17.13 -10.72 -1.45
CA TRP A 19 -16.85 -11.77 -2.45
C TRP A 19 -15.40 -12.25 -2.43
N ARG A 20 -14.49 -11.34 -2.08
CA ARG A 20 -13.06 -11.64 -1.88
C ARG A 20 -12.67 -11.72 -0.40
N ILE A 21 -13.62 -11.78 0.54
CA ILE A 21 -13.33 -11.75 1.97
C ILE A 21 -13.87 -13.03 2.62
N ASP A 22 -13.01 -13.76 3.33
CA ASP A 22 -13.33 -15.00 4.05
C ASP A 22 -13.20 -14.80 5.56
N LYS A 23 -14.22 -15.19 6.32
CA LYS A 23 -14.24 -15.10 7.79
C LYS A 23 -13.13 -15.92 8.49
N TRP A 24 -12.47 -16.83 7.77
CA TRP A 24 -11.41 -17.68 8.31
C TRP A 24 -10.00 -17.33 7.82
N SER A 25 -9.86 -16.32 6.94
CA SER A 25 -8.55 -15.98 6.35
C SER A 25 -8.24 -14.48 6.47
N ASP A 26 -7.94 -14.04 7.68
CA ASP A 26 -7.68 -12.63 7.98
C ASP A 26 -6.51 -12.04 7.17
N ILE A 27 -5.44 -12.82 6.96
CA ILE A 27 -4.30 -12.41 6.14
C ILE A 27 -4.72 -12.20 4.69
N LEU A 28 -5.47 -13.15 4.10
CA LEU A 28 -5.95 -13.03 2.72
C LEU A 28 -6.93 -11.87 2.57
N ASN A 29 -7.78 -11.61 3.58
CA ASN A 29 -8.67 -10.47 3.59
C ASN A 29 -7.89 -9.15 3.52
N MET A 30 -6.82 -9.03 4.31
CA MET A 30 -5.98 -7.84 4.31
C MET A 30 -5.25 -7.66 2.97
N LEU A 31 -4.73 -8.75 2.38
CA LEU A 31 -4.14 -8.73 1.04
C LEU A 31 -5.15 -8.29 -0.03
N ASN A 32 -6.39 -8.79 0.03
CA ASN A 32 -7.44 -8.39 -0.92
C ASN A 32 -7.82 -6.90 -0.79
N ILE A 33 -7.78 -6.34 0.42
CA ILE A 33 -8.01 -4.90 0.64
C ILE A 33 -6.79 -4.10 0.15
N ALA A 34 -5.56 -4.55 0.45
CA ALA A 34 -4.33 -3.92 -0.01
C ALA A 34 -4.26 -3.82 -1.54
N ASP A 35 -4.59 -4.93 -2.21
CA ASP A 35 -4.71 -5.03 -3.67
C ASP A 35 -5.73 -4.04 -4.23
N GLY A 36 -6.90 -3.93 -3.58
CA GLY A 36 -7.92 -2.96 -3.97
C GLY A 36 -7.43 -1.52 -3.92
N PHE A 37 -6.75 -1.12 -2.83
CA PHE A 37 -6.18 0.22 -2.71
C PHE A 37 -5.08 0.46 -3.77
N MET A 38 -4.14 -0.47 -3.93
CA MET A 38 -3.06 -0.31 -4.88
C MET A 38 -3.56 -0.22 -6.33
N ARG A 39 -4.43 -1.16 -6.74
CA ARG A 39 -5.06 -1.13 -8.08
C ARG A 39 -5.86 0.14 -8.30
N SER A 40 -6.58 0.62 -7.28
CA SER A 40 -7.34 1.87 -7.43
C SER A 40 -6.44 3.08 -7.71
N ALA A 41 -5.25 3.15 -7.11
CA ALA A 41 -4.29 4.23 -7.39
C ALA A 41 -3.80 4.18 -8.84
N ILE A 42 -3.41 2.97 -9.31
CA ILE A 42 -2.92 2.73 -10.68
C ILE A 42 -4.01 2.99 -11.72
N GLU A 43 -5.23 2.51 -11.50
CA GLU A 43 -6.32 2.70 -12.47
C GLU A 43 -6.80 4.16 -12.53
N LEU A 44 -6.77 4.88 -11.41
CA LEU A 44 -7.06 6.32 -11.39
C LEU A 44 -5.95 7.13 -12.08
N SER A 45 -4.67 6.76 -11.94
CA SER A 45 -3.59 7.43 -12.66
C SER A 45 -3.70 7.21 -14.17
N LYS A 46 -3.98 5.97 -14.62
CA LYS A 46 -4.26 5.66 -16.03
C LYS A 46 -5.44 6.45 -16.57
N PHE A 47 -6.52 6.54 -15.80
CA PHE A 47 -7.69 7.33 -16.17
C PHE A 47 -7.32 8.80 -16.41
N ALA A 48 -6.57 9.41 -15.47
CA ALA A 48 -6.13 10.80 -15.57
C ALA A 48 -5.14 11.02 -16.73
N LEU A 49 -4.25 10.06 -17.02
CA LEU A 49 -3.32 10.13 -18.15
C LEU A 49 -4.04 10.05 -19.51
N ASN A 50 -5.06 9.19 -19.60
CA ASN A 50 -5.79 8.99 -20.85
C ASN A 50 -6.62 10.21 -21.26
N ASN A 51 -7.18 10.95 -20.30
CA ASN A 51 -7.86 12.21 -20.56
C ASN A 51 -7.80 13.14 -19.34
N ASN A 52 -7.21 14.31 -19.51
CA ASN A 52 -7.07 15.34 -18.48
C ASN A 52 -7.68 16.70 -18.87
N ASP A 53 -8.60 16.73 -19.84
CA ASP A 53 -9.25 17.96 -20.31
C ASP A 53 -10.01 18.68 -19.18
N ASP A 54 -10.60 17.90 -18.27
CA ASP A 54 -11.35 18.36 -17.09
C ASP A 54 -10.47 18.59 -15.85
N LYS A 55 -9.14 18.46 -15.99
CA LYS A 55 -8.18 18.51 -14.87
C LYS A 55 -8.37 17.39 -13.85
N ALA A 56 -8.86 16.22 -14.28
CA ALA A 56 -8.96 15.02 -13.45
C ALA A 56 -7.65 14.69 -12.70
N ALA A 57 -6.49 14.88 -13.31
CA ALA A 57 -5.19 14.67 -12.65
C ALA A 57 -5.05 15.49 -11.37
N ASP A 58 -5.34 16.79 -11.44
CA ASP A 58 -5.20 17.72 -10.31
C ASP A 58 -6.22 17.42 -9.21
N ILE A 59 -7.41 16.95 -9.60
CA ILE A 59 -8.50 16.57 -8.67
C ILE A 59 -8.19 15.24 -7.97
N LEU A 60 -7.65 14.26 -8.71
CA LEU A 60 -7.50 12.88 -8.26
C LEU A 60 -6.15 12.59 -7.62
N ILE A 61 -5.16 13.48 -7.72
CA ILE A 61 -3.80 13.20 -7.23
C ILE A 61 -3.76 12.87 -5.73
N PHE A 62 -4.55 13.56 -4.90
CA PHE A 62 -4.60 13.31 -3.46
C PHE A 62 -5.22 11.93 -3.12
N PRO A 63 -6.38 11.55 -3.69
CA PRO A 63 -6.88 10.17 -3.61
C PRO A 63 -5.89 9.11 -4.12
N ILE A 64 -5.24 9.36 -5.28
CA ILE A 64 -4.25 8.44 -5.87
C ILE A 64 -3.11 8.16 -4.87
N LEU A 65 -2.51 9.22 -4.30
CA LEU A 65 -1.44 9.09 -3.31
C LEU A 65 -1.91 8.42 -2.02
N THR A 66 -3.11 8.74 -1.55
CA THR A 66 -3.69 8.10 -0.36
C THR A 66 -3.84 6.60 -0.56
N ASN A 67 -4.40 6.19 -1.70
CA ASN A 67 -4.64 4.79 -2.03
C ASN A 67 -3.33 4.03 -2.23
N ALA A 68 -2.35 4.62 -2.92
CA ALA A 68 -1.02 4.05 -3.10
C ALA A 68 -0.32 3.80 -1.75
N ASN A 69 -0.22 4.83 -0.90
CA ASN A 69 0.43 4.73 0.41
C ASN A 69 -0.26 3.71 1.32
N HIS A 70 -1.59 3.72 1.34
CA HIS A 70 -2.34 2.80 2.18
C HIS A 70 -2.29 1.35 1.66
N GLY A 71 -2.29 1.16 0.34
CA GLY A 71 -2.07 -0.16 -0.27
C GLY A 71 -0.72 -0.75 0.15
N ILE A 72 0.37 0.03 0.04
CA ILE A 72 1.71 -0.39 0.51
C ILE A 72 1.67 -0.73 2.00
N GLU A 73 1.09 0.14 2.83
CA GLU A 73 1.00 -0.06 4.28
C GLU A 73 0.36 -1.42 4.62
N LEU A 74 -0.77 -1.75 3.98
CA LEU A 74 -1.49 -3.00 4.21
C LEU A 74 -0.71 -4.23 3.71
N TYR A 75 -0.06 -4.15 2.55
CA TYR A 75 0.83 -5.23 2.08
C TYR A 75 1.96 -5.48 3.07
N LEU A 76 2.68 -4.45 3.52
CA LEU A 76 3.79 -4.60 4.45
C LEU A 76 3.33 -5.15 5.82
N LYS A 77 2.16 -4.72 6.30
CA LYS A 77 1.52 -5.30 7.50
C LYS A 77 1.17 -6.77 7.30
N ALA A 78 0.73 -7.18 6.11
CA ALA A 78 0.44 -8.58 5.79
C ALA A 78 1.71 -9.42 5.79
N LEU A 79 2.79 -8.93 5.16
CA LEU A 79 4.10 -9.60 5.19
C LEU A 79 4.58 -9.79 6.63
N THR A 80 4.45 -8.76 7.48
CA THR A 80 4.82 -8.84 8.90
C THR A 80 4.01 -9.90 9.63
N TRP A 81 2.69 -9.94 9.40
CA TRP A 81 1.81 -10.92 10.02
C TRP A 81 2.16 -12.35 9.57
N MET A 82 2.39 -12.57 8.28
CA MET A 82 2.79 -13.87 7.75
C MET A 82 4.11 -14.35 8.35
N LEU A 83 5.11 -13.46 8.45
CA LEU A 83 6.40 -13.76 9.05
C LEU A 83 6.28 -14.07 10.55
N ASN A 84 5.51 -13.29 11.30
CA ASN A 84 5.24 -13.57 12.72
C ASN A 84 4.59 -14.94 12.89
N LYS A 85 3.60 -15.27 12.06
CA LYS A 85 2.93 -16.58 12.08
C LYS A 85 3.93 -17.70 11.80
N LYS A 86 4.80 -17.55 10.79
CA LYS A 86 5.79 -18.56 10.43
C LYS A 86 6.87 -18.76 11.50
N MET A 87 7.22 -17.70 12.24
CA MET A 87 8.22 -17.75 13.32
C MET A 87 7.60 -18.07 14.70
N GLU A 88 6.30 -18.41 14.76
CA GLU A 88 5.56 -18.64 16.01
C GLU A 88 5.64 -17.46 17.01
N GLU A 89 5.74 -16.24 16.49
CA GLU A 89 5.76 -15.01 17.28
C GLU A 89 4.34 -14.46 17.53
N ASP A 90 4.21 -13.51 18.46
CA ASP A 90 2.93 -12.84 18.71
C ASP A 90 2.41 -12.20 17.40
N MET A 91 1.17 -12.53 17.01
CA MET A 91 0.53 -12.09 15.77
C MET A 91 0.10 -10.62 15.80
N ARG A 92 0.64 -9.81 16.72
CA ARG A 92 0.40 -8.38 16.73
C ARG A 92 1.00 -7.76 15.47
N ILE A 93 0.18 -6.99 14.77
CA ILE A 93 0.66 -6.07 13.75
C ILE A 93 1.51 -5.02 14.48
N GLU A 94 2.82 -5.09 14.30
CA GLU A 94 3.79 -4.16 14.90
C GLU A 94 3.88 -2.88 14.06
N GLY A 95 3.96 -1.72 14.71
CA GLY A 95 4.17 -0.43 14.07
C GLY A 95 2.92 0.45 13.99
N ALA A 96 3.14 1.78 14.08
CA ALA A 96 2.13 2.79 13.77
C ALA A 96 1.90 2.86 12.23
N HIS A 97 1.29 3.93 11.71
CA HIS A 97 1.08 4.13 10.28
C HIS A 97 2.35 4.56 9.50
N ASN A 98 3.52 4.54 10.15
CA ASN A 98 4.78 4.97 9.53
C ASN A 98 5.32 3.90 8.55
N ILE A 99 5.04 4.09 7.27
CA ILE A 99 5.40 3.16 6.19
C ILE A 99 6.91 2.80 6.15
N ARG A 100 7.80 3.74 6.47
CA ARG A 100 9.24 3.51 6.54
C ARG A 100 9.62 2.58 7.69
N GLN A 101 9.00 2.78 8.86
CA GLN A 101 9.17 1.88 9.99
C GLN A 101 8.62 0.48 9.67
N ILE A 102 7.43 0.39 9.07
CA ILE A 102 6.83 -0.90 8.71
C ILE A 102 7.73 -1.65 7.71
N TYR A 103 8.23 -0.97 6.68
CA TYR A 103 9.18 -1.56 5.72
C TYR A 103 10.44 -2.08 6.41
N ALA A 104 11.05 -1.29 7.29
CA ALA A 104 12.21 -1.69 8.07
C ALA A 104 11.93 -2.91 8.97
N THR A 105 10.72 -3.00 9.55
CA THR A 105 10.27 -4.16 10.33
C THR A 105 10.19 -5.41 9.47
N VAL A 106 9.53 -5.36 8.30
CA VAL A 106 9.46 -6.49 7.37
C VAL A 106 10.87 -6.96 6.99
N ARG A 107 11.73 -6.01 6.61
CA ARG A 107 13.12 -6.27 6.25
C ARG A 107 13.89 -6.96 7.39
N SER A 108 13.72 -6.49 8.62
CA SER A 108 14.33 -7.11 9.81
C SER A 108 13.78 -8.51 10.08
N LYS A 109 12.48 -8.73 9.90
CA LYS A 109 11.82 -10.03 10.10
C LYS A 109 12.27 -11.04 9.05
N ILE A 110 12.43 -10.65 7.79
CA ILE A 110 13.00 -11.50 6.73
C ILE A 110 14.44 -11.91 7.07
N LYS A 111 15.26 -10.96 7.52
CA LYS A 111 16.63 -11.25 7.96
C LYS A 111 16.67 -12.24 9.13
N LYS A 112 15.71 -12.14 10.06
CA LYS A 112 15.60 -13.06 11.21
C LYS A 112 15.06 -14.43 10.80
N TYR A 113 14.07 -14.47 9.91
CA TYR A 113 13.40 -15.67 9.45
C TYR A 113 14.38 -16.67 8.84
N GLY A 114 15.26 -16.20 7.93
CA GLY A 114 16.32 -17.03 7.35
C GLY A 114 15.83 -18.20 6.48
N GLY A 115 14.59 -18.16 5.98
CA GLY A 115 14.03 -19.15 5.04
C GLY A 115 14.35 -18.87 3.58
N GLU A 116 13.46 -19.27 2.66
CA GLU A 116 13.73 -19.23 1.21
C GLU A 116 13.85 -17.80 0.66
N ILE A 117 13.09 -16.84 1.21
CA ILE A 117 13.29 -15.42 0.93
C ILE A 117 14.52 -14.93 1.70
N THR A 118 15.61 -14.72 0.98
CA THR A 118 16.80 -14.09 1.54
C THR A 118 16.63 -12.57 1.65
N ILE A 119 17.35 -11.96 2.59
CA ILE A 119 17.39 -10.50 2.72
C ILE A 119 17.85 -9.80 1.44
N LYS A 120 18.80 -10.41 0.72
CA LYS A 120 19.32 -9.87 -0.54
C LYS A 120 18.22 -9.84 -1.61
N HIS A 121 17.51 -10.97 -1.77
CA HIS A 121 16.40 -11.05 -2.71
C HIS A 121 15.29 -10.04 -2.35
N PHE A 122 14.92 -9.94 -1.08
CA PHE A 122 13.95 -8.93 -0.65
C PHE A 122 14.39 -7.50 -0.97
N ASP A 123 15.64 -7.15 -0.69
CA ASP A 123 16.18 -5.81 -0.97
C ASP A 123 16.19 -5.51 -2.48
N GLU A 124 16.50 -6.50 -3.32
CA GLU A 124 16.47 -6.40 -4.79
C GLU A 124 15.04 -6.22 -5.32
N GLU A 125 14.11 -7.09 -4.91
CA GLU A 125 12.71 -7.04 -5.36
C GLU A 125 11.97 -5.78 -4.90
N THR A 126 12.38 -5.20 -3.77
CA THR A 126 11.73 -4.02 -3.17
C THR A 126 12.52 -2.73 -3.33
N GLU A 127 13.56 -2.70 -4.18
CA GLU A 127 14.38 -1.50 -4.40
C GLU A 127 13.52 -0.29 -4.81
N GLY A 128 12.60 -0.49 -5.76
CA GLY A 128 11.69 0.57 -6.23
C GLY A 128 10.79 1.14 -5.12
N LEU A 129 10.34 0.27 -4.22
CA LEU A 129 9.54 0.65 -3.05
C LEU A 129 10.39 1.40 -2.02
N ASN A 130 11.58 0.90 -1.69
CA ASN A 130 12.48 1.56 -0.75
C ASN A 130 12.84 2.98 -1.24
N ASN A 131 13.18 3.11 -2.52
CA ASN A 131 13.46 4.41 -3.13
C ASN A 131 12.25 5.35 -3.04
N TYR A 132 11.02 4.82 -3.13
CA TYR A 132 9.80 5.64 -3.04
C TYR A 132 9.58 6.14 -1.62
N ILE A 133 9.75 5.26 -0.64
CA ILE A 133 9.63 5.61 0.77
C ILE A 133 10.66 6.68 1.16
N GLU A 134 11.91 6.54 0.71
CA GLU A 134 12.95 7.54 1.02
C GLU A 134 12.65 8.90 0.38
N GLU A 135 12.25 8.93 -0.90
CA GLU A 135 11.81 10.15 -1.58
C GLU A 135 10.63 10.81 -0.86
N LEU A 136 9.62 10.02 -0.48
CA LEU A 136 8.44 10.50 0.21
C LEU A 136 8.79 11.13 1.56
N PHE A 137 9.68 10.51 2.33
CA PHE A 137 10.14 11.02 3.63
C PHE A 137 10.97 12.29 3.49
N GLU A 138 11.80 12.37 2.46
CA GLU A 138 12.55 13.58 2.13
C GLU A 138 11.61 14.74 1.79
N LYS A 139 10.65 14.52 0.88
CA LYS A 139 9.70 15.55 0.44
C LYS A 139 8.80 16.06 1.55
N THR A 140 8.27 15.16 2.36
CA THR A 140 7.38 15.53 3.48
C THR A 140 8.14 16.06 4.68
N GLN A 141 9.47 15.91 4.71
CA GLN A 141 10.30 16.10 5.91
C GLN A 141 9.73 15.32 7.10
N ALA A 142 9.36 14.06 6.84
CA ALA A 142 8.84 13.15 7.84
C ALA A 142 9.95 12.66 8.77
N THR A 143 9.57 12.36 10.01
CA THR A 143 10.47 11.80 11.02
C THR A 143 9.89 10.50 11.58
N ALA A 144 10.69 9.73 12.31
CA ALA A 144 10.20 8.52 12.97
C ALA A 144 9.02 8.78 13.93
N ARG A 145 8.90 10.01 14.47
CA ARG A 145 7.81 10.42 15.37
C ARG A 145 6.62 11.06 14.65
N GLN A 146 6.79 11.49 13.41
CA GLN A 146 5.79 12.19 12.60
C GLN A 146 5.96 11.74 11.15
N ASP A 147 5.22 10.69 10.75
CA ASP A 147 5.32 10.14 9.39
C ASP A 147 4.74 11.07 8.32
N LYS A 148 3.88 12.02 8.69
CA LYS A 148 3.24 13.00 7.80
C LYS A 148 2.51 12.36 6.61
N MET A 149 2.07 11.10 6.74
CA MET A 149 1.34 10.37 5.69
C MET A 149 -0.09 10.91 5.50
N ASP A 150 -0.55 11.79 6.38
CA ASP A 150 -1.80 12.53 6.26
C ASP A 150 -1.77 13.65 5.21
N PHE A 151 -0.60 13.98 4.63
CA PHE A 151 -0.47 15.00 3.58
C PHE A 151 -1.35 14.75 2.36
N SER A 152 -1.71 13.49 2.09
CA SER A 152 -2.57 13.18 0.96
C SER A 152 -4.07 13.31 1.28
N ARG A 153 -4.42 13.60 2.55
CA ARG A 153 -5.80 13.66 3.05
C ARG A 153 -6.18 15.04 3.55
N TYR A 154 -5.24 15.77 4.13
CA TYR A 154 -5.45 17.11 4.67
C TYR A 154 -4.37 18.06 4.16
N PRO A 155 -4.66 19.36 4.01
CA PRO A 155 -3.65 20.36 3.67
C PRO A 155 -2.74 20.75 4.85
N PHE A 156 -3.04 20.27 6.06
CA PHE A 156 -2.28 20.54 7.28
C PHE A 156 -2.23 19.30 8.18
N ASP A 157 -1.25 19.30 9.09
CA ASP A 157 -1.06 18.22 10.07
C ASP A 157 -1.97 18.39 11.31
N ASN A 158 -1.83 17.50 12.30
CA ASN A 158 -2.61 17.56 13.54
C ASN A 158 -2.35 18.78 14.43
N LYS A 159 -1.36 19.60 14.11
CA LYS A 159 -1.06 20.90 14.74
C LYS A 159 -1.54 22.08 13.88
N TYR A 160 -2.23 21.80 12.78
CA TYR A 160 -2.66 22.78 11.77
C TYR A 160 -1.48 23.47 11.07
N GLU A 161 -0.31 22.81 11.02
CA GLU A 161 0.82 23.27 10.21
C GLU A 161 0.65 22.74 8.79
N ASN A 162 0.84 23.62 7.80
CA ASN A 162 0.67 23.31 6.39
C ASN A 162 1.63 22.21 5.90
N HIS A 163 1.16 21.35 4.99
CA HIS A 163 2.03 20.42 4.29
C HIS A 163 2.86 21.12 3.19
N PHE A 164 3.92 20.46 2.75
CA PHE A 164 4.98 21.00 1.89
C PHE A 164 4.50 21.67 0.60
N TYR A 165 3.35 21.27 0.07
CA TYR A 165 2.79 21.81 -1.17
C TYR A 165 1.92 23.07 -0.98
N VAL A 166 1.55 23.42 0.26
CA VAL A 166 0.64 24.55 0.53
C VAL A 166 1.39 25.88 0.59
N ASP A 167 2.54 25.91 1.29
CA ASP A 167 3.32 27.15 1.48
C ASP A 167 4.36 27.39 0.37
N GLN A 168 4.41 26.53 -0.64
CA GLN A 168 5.44 26.59 -1.66
C GLN A 168 5.16 27.70 -2.69
N ILE A 169 6.22 28.40 -3.10
CA ILE A 169 6.18 29.29 -4.26
C ILE A 169 6.31 28.43 -5.53
N GLY A 170 5.27 28.45 -6.37
CA GLY A 170 5.20 27.64 -7.59
C GLY A 170 4.48 26.30 -7.38
N ASN A 171 4.54 25.43 -8.38
CA ASN A 171 3.83 24.15 -8.35
C ASN A 171 4.71 23.04 -7.77
N VAL A 172 4.08 22.16 -6.98
CA VAL A 172 4.59 20.81 -6.73
C VAL A 172 3.93 19.90 -7.76
N GLU A 173 4.75 19.25 -8.56
CA GLU A 173 4.29 18.43 -9.69
C GLU A 173 4.57 16.95 -9.42
N ILE A 174 3.69 16.09 -9.91
CA ILE A 174 3.86 14.64 -9.90
C ILE A 174 3.78 14.16 -11.34
N ASP A 175 4.82 13.46 -11.76
CA ASP A 175 4.87 12.78 -13.04
C ASP A 175 3.97 11.54 -12.98
N LEU A 176 2.79 11.62 -13.61
CA LEU A 176 1.80 10.55 -13.59
C LEU A 176 2.21 9.33 -14.43
N GLU A 177 3.00 9.51 -15.49
CA GLU A 177 3.49 8.39 -16.32
C GLU A 177 4.49 7.57 -15.50
N ASN A 178 5.46 8.25 -14.88
CA ASN A 178 6.42 7.60 -13.98
C ASN A 178 5.73 7.04 -12.71
N PHE A 179 4.68 7.69 -12.21
CA PHE A 179 3.86 7.14 -11.13
C PHE A 179 3.25 5.80 -11.54
N GLU A 180 2.57 5.72 -12.69
CA GLU A 180 1.94 4.48 -13.16
C GLU A 180 2.97 3.35 -13.28
N GLU A 181 4.09 3.60 -13.95
CA GLU A 181 5.15 2.60 -14.16
C GLU A 181 5.70 2.09 -12.83
N ARG A 182 6.08 3.02 -11.95
CA ARG A 182 6.70 2.70 -10.67
C ARG A 182 5.75 1.97 -9.74
N PHE A 183 4.51 2.43 -9.62
CA PHE A 183 3.53 1.80 -8.73
C PHE A 183 3.02 0.46 -9.25
N SER A 184 2.98 0.26 -10.57
CA SER A 184 2.73 -1.07 -11.15
C SER A 184 3.84 -2.06 -10.79
N ALA A 185 5.11 -1.63 -10.87
CA ALA A 185 6.24 -2.46 -10.45
C ALA A 185 6.21 -2.76 -8.94
N ILE A 186 5.98 -1.74 -8.10
CA ILE A 186 5.85 -1.92 -6.64
C ILE A 186 4.70 -2.87 -6.30
N HIS A 187 3.55 -2.73 -6.96
CA HIS A 187 2.40 -3.61 -6.76
C HIS A 187 2.77 -5.06 -7.08
N GLN A 188 3.40 -5.29 -8.23
CA GLN A 188 3.83 -6.62 -8.66
C GLN A 188 4.82 -7.24 -7.65
N SER A 189 5.84 -6.50 -7.20
CA SER A 189 6.81 -7.00 -6.21
C SER A 189 6.13 -7.39 -4.89
N LEU A 190 5.22 -6.53 -4.39
CA LEU A 190 4.50 -6.79 -3.14
C LEU A 190 3.54 -7.98 -3.26
N GLU A 191 2.84 -8.11 -4.39
CA GLU A 191 1.96 -9.25 -4.69
C GLU A 191 2.78 -10.55 -4.71
N GLN A 192 3.87 -10.60 -5.47
CA GLN A 192 4.75 -11.78 -5.57
C GLN A 192 5.32 -12.21 -4.22
N LEU A 193 5.84 -11.28 -3.42
CA LEU A 193 6.34 -11.56 -2.07
C LEU A 193 5.24 -12.09 -1.16
N SER A 194 4.04 -11.50 -1.24
CA SER A 194 2.91 -11.91 -0.42
C SER A 194 2.38 -13.29 -0.80
N ASP A 195 2.27 -13.58 -2.10
CA ASP A 195 1.85 -14.87 -2.63
C ASP A 195 2.84 -15.97 -2.26
N PHE A 196 4.14 -15.67 -2.37
CA PHE A 196 5.19 -16.61 -1.97
C PHE A 196 5.06 -16.97 -0.48
N LEU A 197 5.02 -15.97 0.41
CA LEU A 197 4.92 -16.23 1.85
C LEU A 197 3.62 -16.96 2.21
N TYR A 198 2.51 -16.59 1.58
CA TYR A 198 1.21 -17.18 1.89
C TYR A 198 1.08 -18.62 1.36
N HIS A 199 1.42 -18.86 0.10
CA HIS A 199 1.18 -20.15 -0.56
C HIS A 199 2.33 -21.14 -0.41
N ILE A 200 3.58 -20.67 -0.37
CA ILE A 200 4.74 -21.54 -0.26
C ILE A 200 5.12 -21.75 1.19
N GLU A 201 5.25 -20.67 1.97
CA GLU A 201 5.82 -20.80 3.32
C GLU A 201 4.76 -21.18 4.37
N LEU A 202 3.57 -20.58 4.32
CA LEU A 202 2.52 -20.85 5.33
C LEU A 202 1.68 -22.10 5.04
N ASN A 203 1.47 -22.47 3.78
CA ASN A 203 0.66 -23.65 3.43
C ASN A 203 1.46 -24.95 3.28
N ARG A 204 2.81 -24.92 3.34
CA ARG A 204 3.63 -26.14 3.44
C ARG A 204 3.39 -26.90 4.74
N ASP A 205 3.02 -26.21 5.82
CA ASP A 205 2.79 -26.82 7.15
C ASP A 205 1.47 -27.63 7.25
N HIS A 206 0.70 -27.75 6.16
CA HIS A 206 -0.52 -28.59 6.10
C HIS A 206 -0.32 -29.96 5.43
N TYR A 207 0.90 -30.26 4.94
CA TYR A 207 1.22 -31.51 4.25
C TYR A 207 2.35 -32.33 4.88
N GLU A 208 2.82 -31.96 6.07
CA GLU A 208 3.69 -32.77 6.95
C GLU A 208 2.93 -33.19 8.22
#